data_AF-G0LB02-F1
#
_entry.id   AF-G0LB02-F1
#
_cell.length_a   1.000
_cell.length_b   1.000
_cell.length_c   1.000
_cell.angle_alpha   90.00
_cell.angle_beta   90.00
_cell.angle_gamma   90.00
#
_symmetry.space_group_name_H-M   'P 1'
#
loop_
_entity.id
_entity.type
_entity.pdbx_description
1 polymer ?
#
loop_
_entity_poly.entity_id
_entity_poly.type
_entity_poly.pdbx_seq_one_letter_code
_entity_poly.pdbx_strand_id
1 'polypeptide(L)'
;MITAITYGLSLGNHPDWKLGRPELIITVDSNDTSWTQVAGYVADTLRGNCPFFYGNTINFREKISDESEMDAFLVFAPSILERKDFANIEIGLDYKINIAGLYPIYASEMDVIAKNGVQKFWKHPNFDLYNVNRKRITE
;
A
#
# COMPACT_ATOMS: atom_id res chain seq x y z
N MET A 1 11.81 -11.51 -5.52
CA MET A 1 10.75 -11.12 -4.55
C MET A 1 11.36 -10.52 -3.29
N ILE A 2 10.90 -9.33 -2.94
CA ILE A 2 11.24 -8.59 -1.72
C ILE A 2 9.97 -8.26 -0.95
N THR A 3 10.06 -8.27 0.37
CA THR A 3 8.99 -7.84 1.27
C THR A 3 9.57 -6.88 2.29
N ALA A 4 8.88 -5.77 2.55
CA ALA A 4 9.23 -4.83 3.60
C ALA A 4 7.99 -4.42 4.39
N ILE A 5 8.19 -4.17 5.67
CA ILE A 5 7.17 -3.66 6.59
C ILE A 5 7.72 -2.38 7.22
N THR A 6 6.91 -1.33 7.26
CA THR A 6 7.31 -0.08 7.91
C THR A 6 7.31 -0.22 9.42
N TYR A 7 8.13 0.58 10.07
CA TYR A 7 8.06 0.84 11.50
C TYR A 7 8.15 2.34 11.71
N GLY A 8 7.14 2.92 12.36
CA GLY A 8 7.12 4.33 12.73
C GLY A 8 5.95 5.13 12.18
N LEU A 9 5.13 4.56 11.28
CA LEU A 9 3.88 5.20 10.84
C LEU A 9 2.90 5.33 12.01
N SER A 10 2.77 4.24 12.76
CA SER A 10 1.85 4.11 13.90
C SER A 10 2.22 4.98 15.10
N LEU A 11 3.45 5.49 15.16
CA LEU A 11 3.89 6.44 16.20
C LEU A 11 3.25 7.82 16.03
N GLY A 12 2.75 8.13 14.83
CA GLY A 12 1.98 9.35 14.57
C GLY A 12 0.56 9.30 15.12
N ASN A 13 -0.20 10.34 14.82
CA ASN A 13 -1.63 10.42 15.10
C ASN A 13 -2.38 10.83 13.83
N HIS A 14 -3.57 10.28 13.63
CA HIS A 14 -4.51 10.71 12.60
C HIS A 14 -5.92 10.66 13.20
N PRO A 15 -6.78 11.66 12.98
CA PRO A 15 -8.13 11.70 13.57
C PRO A 15 -8.97 10.47 13.22
N ASP A 16 -8.77 9.90 12.03
CA ASP A 16 -9.54 8.74 11.57
C ASP A 16 -9.05 7.38 12.12
N TRP A 17 -7.89 7.32 12.79
CA TRP A 17 -7.39 6.06 13.38
C TRP A 17 -8.12 5.73 14.69
N LYS A 18 -9.29 5.10 14.59
CA LYS A 18 -10.14 4.74 15.75
C LYS A 18 -9.98 3.30 16.23
N LEU A 19 -9.71 2.36 15.33
CA LEU A 19 -9.69 0.92 15.62
C LEU A 19 -8.28 0.32 15.64
N GLY A 20 -7.27 1.17 15.49
CA GLY A 20 -5.86 0.79 15.40
C GLY A 20 -5.12 1.72 14.46
N ARG A 21 -3.81 1.75 14.60
CA ARG A 21 -2.91 2.60 13.82
C ARG A 21 -2.22 1.76 12.73
N PRO A 22 -2.01 2.31 11.52
CA PRO A 22 -1.46 1.54 10.43
C PRO A 22 0.07 1.40 10.52
N GLU A 23 0.58 0.26 10.05
CA GLU A 23 1.88 0.13 9.41
C GLU A 23 1.65 -0.37 7.97
N LEU A 24 2.61 -0.17 7.07
CA LEU A 24 2.51 -0.58 5.67
C LEU A 24 3.35 -1.82 5.41
N ILE A 25 2.86 -2.71 4.56
CA ILE A 25 3.62 -3.82 3.99
C ILE A 25 3.63 -3.71 2.47
N ILE A 26 4.80 -3.85 1.85
CA ILE A 26 4.95 -3.97 0.42
C ILE A 26 5.62 -5.30 0.09
N THR A 27 5.10 -6.00 -0.91
CA THR A 27 5.68 -7.23 -1.45
C THR A 27 5.64 -7.14 -2.96
N VAL A 28 6.79 -7.24 -3.60
CA VAL A 28 6.92 -7.17 -5.07
C VAL A 28 7.90 -8.22 -5.56
N ASP A 29 7.67 -8.71 -6.78
CA ASP A 29 8.62 -9.59 -7.46
C ASP A 29 9.72 -8.76 -8.15
N SER A 30 10.62 -8.25 -7.32
CA SER A 30 11.81 -7.50 -7.72
C SER A 30 12.97 -7.82 -6.76
N ASN A 31 14.17 -7.36 -7.10
CA ASN A 31 15.33 -7.27 -6.21
C ASN A 31 15.77 -5.81 -5.98
N ASP A 32 15.12 -4.82 -6.60
CA ASP A 32 15.43 -3.40 -6.39
C ASP A 32 14.86 -2.92 -5.05
N THR A 33 15.74 -2.45 -4.18
CA THR A 33 15.40 -1.96 -2.85
C THR A 33 14.64 -0.63 -2.87
N SER A 34 14.55 0.08 -4.00
CA SER A 34 13.72 1.28 -4.12
C SER A 34 12.26 1.03 -3.68
N TRP A 35 11.71 -0.15 -4.00
CA TRP A 35 10.38 -0.58 -3.54
C TRP A 35 10.25 -0.71 -2.02
N THR A 36 11.31 -1.11 -1.31
CA THR A 36 11.26 -1.19 0.15
C THR A 36 11.43 0.19 0.78
N GLN A 37 12.30 1.02 0.20
CA GLN A 37 12.59 2.38 0.67
C GLN A 37 11.39 3.31 0.49
N VAL A 38 10.69 3.20 -0.65
CA VAL A 38 9.53 4.05 -0.95
C VAL A 38 8.39 3.83 0.06
N ALA A 39 8.21 2.62 0.59
CA ALA A 39 7.19 2.37 1.61
C ALA A 39 7.47 3.18 2.89
N GLY A 40 8.74 3.25 3.30
CA GLY A 40 9.18 4.10 4.41
C GLY A 40 9.01 5.59 4.12
N TYR A 41 9.38 6.03 2.92
CA TYR A 41 9.20 7.41 2.48
C TYR A 41 7.72 7.84 2.46
N VAL A 42 6.85 7.02 1.89
CA VAL A 42 5.40 7.26 1.82
C VAL A 42 4.81 7.32 3.23
N ALA A 43 5.19 6.38 4.10
CA ALA A 43 4.75 6.36 5.49
C ALA A 43 5.16 7.65 6.23
N ASP A 44 6.43 8.07 6.12
CA ASP A 44 6.91 9.26 6.82
C ASP A 44 6.29 10.56 6.27
N THR A 45 6.23 10.70 4.95
CA THR A 45 5.74 11.91 4.26
C THR A 45 4.24 12.13 4.47
N LEU A 46 3.45 11.06 4.51
CA LEU A 46 2.00 11.15 4.64
C LEU A 46 1.49 10.86 6.06
N ARG A 47 2.37 10.60 7.03
CA ARG A 47 1.99 10.39 8.43
C ARG A 47 1.18 11.57 8.95
N GLY A 48 -0.03 11.30 9.42
CA GLY A 48 -0.97 12.31 9.92
C GLY A 48 -1.80 13.02 8.86
N ASN A 49 -1.50 12.82 7.56
CA ASN A 49 -2.26 13.39 6.44
C ASN A 49 -3.05 12.33 5.64
N CYS A 50 -2.54 11.10 5.58
CA CYS A 50 -3.21 9.96 4.95
C CYS A 50 -3.61 8.94 6.02
N PRO A 51 -4.87 8.46 6.03
CA PRO A 51 -5.29 7.45 6.98
C PRO A 51 -4.83 6.03 6.60
N PHE A 52 -4.43 5.81 5.34
CA PHE A 52 -4.06 4.49 4.78
C PHE A 52 -5.17 3.44 4.91
N PHE A 53 -6.39 3.82 4.56
CA PHE A 53 -7.53 2.92 4.50
C PHE A 53 -7.59 2.14 3.19
N TYR A 54 -8.26 0.98 3.23
CA TYR A 54 -8.45 0.17 2.04
C TYR A 54 -9.21 0.95 0.96
N GLY A 55 -8.65 0.97 -0.25
CA GLY A 55 -9.14 1.75 -1.37
C GLY A 55 -8.54 3.14 -1.49
N ASN A 56 -7.73 3.62 -0.53
CA ASN A 56 -6.94 4.83 -0.75
C ASN A 56 -5.96 4.60 -1.90
N THR A 57 -5.87 5.58 -2.79
CA THR A 57 -4.85 5.67 -3.81
C THR A 57 -3.91 6.82 -3.50
N ILE A 58 -2.62 6.63 -3.76
CA ILE A 58 -1.57 7.60 -3.48
C ILE A 58 -0.83 7.86 -4.78
N ASN A 59 -0.90 9.08 -5.30
CA ASN A 59 -0.16 9.47 -6.49
C ASN A 59 1.27 9.87 -6.09
N PHE A 60 2.26 9.05 -6.43
CA PHE A 60 3.67 9.32 -6.11
C PHE A 60 4.28 10.34 -7.08
N ARG A 61 3.70 10.47 -8.29
CA ARG A 61 4.01 11.49 -9.32
C ARG A 61 5.39 11.35 -9.96
N GLU A 62 6.12 10.30 -9.63
CA GLU A 62 7.40 9.94 -10.23
C GLU A 62 7.52 8.42 -10.26
N LYS A 63 8.46 7.90 -11.05
CA LYS A 63 8.74 6.46 -11.05
C LYS A 63 9.35 6.06 -9.72
N ILE A 64 8.90 4.91 -9.22
CA ILE A 64 9.39 4.38 -7.95
C ILE A 64 10.75 3.70 -8.10
N SER A 65 10.95 3.04 -9.24
CA SER A 65 12.16 2.32 -9.63
C SER A 65 12.45 2.58 -11.11
N ASP A 66 13.72 2.54 -11.50
CA ASP A 66 14.10 2.58 -12.92
C ASP A 66 13.63 1.34 -13.71
N GLU A 67 13.28 0.25 -13.02
CA GLU A 67 12.84 -0.99 -13.67
C GLU A 67 11.36 -1.01 -14.04
N SER A 68 10.59 0.01 -13.63
CA SER A 68 9.13 0.04 -13.75
C SER A 68 8.62 1.44 -14.10
N GLU A 69 7.50 1.49 -14.80
CA GLU A 69 6.76 2.71 -15.11
C GLU A 69 5.67 3.03 -14.07
N MET A 70 5.59 2.28 -12.96
CA MET A 70 4.61 2.54 -11.90
C MET A 70 5.02 3.73 -11.03
N ASP A 71 4.03 4.57 -10.74
CA ASP A 71 4.18 5.93 -10.19
C ASP A 71 3.07 6.27 -9.17
N ALA A 72 2.36 5.27 -8.67
CA ALA A 72 1.32 5.41 -7.66
C ALA A 72 1.15 4.13 -6.84
N PHE A 73 0.33 4.22 -5.78
CA PHE A 73 0.00 3.08 -4.92
C PHE A 73 -1.51 2.94 -4.69
N LEU A 74 -1.94 1.71 -4.49
CA LEU A 74 -3.22 1.33 -3.90
C LEU A 74 -2.99 0.75 -2.51
N VAL A 75 -3.76 1.22 -1.52
CA VAL A 75 -3.78 0.63 -0.18
C VAL A 75 -4.90 -0.42 -0.11
N PHE A 76 -4.58 -1.64 0.30
CA PHE A 76 -5.57 -2.71 0.47
C PHE A 76 -5.14 -3.75 1.50
N ALA A 77 -5.94 -4.80 1.70
CA ALA A 77 -5.60 -5.89 2.62
C ALA A 77 -4.29 -6.58 2.18
N PRO A 78 -3.35 -6.85 3.12
CA PRO A 78 -2.14 -7.61 2.81
C PRO A 78 -2.45 -8.96 2.17
N SER A 79 -1.72 -9.31 1.11
CA SER A 79 -1.97 -10.52 0.32
C SER A 79 -1.19 -11.75 0.79
N ILE A 80 -0.12 -11.53 1.56
CA ILE A 80 0.77 -12.60 2.05
C ILE A 80 0.59 -12.91 3.54
N LEU A 81 -0.39 -12.26 4.21
CA LEU A 81 -0.69 -12.44 5.63
C LEU A 81 -2.14 -12.88 5.80
N GLU A 82 -2.41 -13.74 6.78
CA GLU A 82 -3.78 -14.00 7.20
C GLU A 82 -4.31 -12.84 8.05
N ARG A 83 -5.64 -12.68 8.09
CA ARG A 83 -6.28 -11.59 8.84
C ARG A 83 -5.84 -11.50 10.30
N LYS A 84 -5.61 -12.65 10.95
CA LYS A 84 -5.16 -12.71 12.35
C LYS A 84 -3.76 -12.12 12.55
N ASP A 85 -2.94 -12.09 11.50
CA ASP A 85 -1.54 -11.68 11.55
C ASP A 85 -1.36 -10.19 11.18
N PHE A 86 -2.33 -9.58 10.50
CA PHE A 86 -2.28 -8.17 10.11
C PHE A 86 -3.30 -7.26 10.82
N ALA A 87 -4.30 -7.80 11.50
CA ALA A 87 -5.36 -7.01 12.12
C ALA A 87 -5.33 -7.07 13.65
N ASN A 88 -5.56 -5.93 14.30
CA ASN A 88 -5.68 -5.78 15.75
C ASN A 88 -4.47 -6.31 16.54
N ILE A 89 -3.27 -6.13 16.03
CA ILE A 89 -2.03 -6.57 16.65
C ILE A 89 -1.85 -5.81 17.97
N GLU A 90 -1.77 -6.55 19.07
CA GLU A 90 -1.55 -5.99 20.39
C GLU A 90 -0.06 -5.80 20.66
N ILE A 91 0.32 -4.60 21.06
CA ILE A 91 1.73 -4.21 21.27
C ILE A 91 2.01 -3.76 22.72
N GLY A 92 1.08 -4.02 23.64
CA GLY A 92 1.19 -3.60 25.04
C GLY A 92 0.96 -2.11 25.30
N LEU A 93 0.41 -1.38 24.32
CA LEU A 93 0.02 0.04 24.44
C LEU A 93 -1.50 0.20 24.42
N ASP A 94 -1.98 1.44 24.59
CA ASP A 94 -3.40 1.82 24.55
C ASP A 94 -4.00 1.84 23.13
N TYR A 95 -3.22 1.44 22.12
CA TYR A 95 -3.65 1.26 20.75
C TYR A 95 -3.13 -0.04 20.14
N LYS A 96 -3.80 -0.48 19.09
CA LYS A 96 -3.45 -1.67 18.30
C LYS A 96 -2.81 -1.27 16.98
N ILE A 97 -2.07 -2.19 16.36
CA ILE A 97 -1.54 -2.03 15.01
C ILE A 97 -2.39 -2.81 14.01
N ASN A 98 -2.63 -2.22 12.84
CA ASN A 98 -3.12 -2.90 11.66
C ASN A 98 -2.07 -2.76 10.55
N ILE A 99 -1.71 -3.84 9.87
CA ILE A 99 -0.82 -3.78 8.71
C ILE A 99 -1.69 -3.66 7.45
N ALA A 100 -1.42 -2.65 6.63
CA ALA A 100 -2.07 -2.42 5.34
C ALA A 100 -1.10 -2.67 4.19
N GLY A 101 -1.56 -3.37 3.15
CA GLY A 101 -0.78 -3.62 1.94
C GLY A 101 -0.67 -2.37 1.07
N LEU A 102 0.54 -2.07 0.61
CA LEU A 102 0.88 -1.00 -0.31
C LEU A 102 1.24 -1.62 -1.67
N TYR A 103 0.36 -1.45 -2.66
CA TYR A 103 0.46 -2.10 -3.96
C TYR A 103 0.83 -1.10 -5.04
N PRO A 104 1.96 -1.26 -5.74
CA PRO A 104 2.30 -0.44 -6.90
C PRO A 104 1.21 -0.50 -7.98
N ILE A 105 0.81 0.68 -8.46
CA ILE A 105 -0.11 0.87 -9.57
C ILE A 105 0.42 1.95 -10.50
N TYR A 106 -0.15 2.04 -11.69
CA TYR A 106 0.03 3.22 -12.53
C TYR A 106 -0.91 4.32 -12.07
N ALA A 107 -0.49 5.58 -12.08
CA ALA A 107 -1.31 6.73 -11.68
C ALA A 107 -2.59 6.83 -12.51
N SER A 108 -2.54 6.46 -13.79
CA SER A 108 -3.72 6.37 -14.66
C SER A 108 -4.76 5.33 -14.20
N GLU A 109 -4.36 4.33 -13.41
CA GLU A 109 -5.29 3.34 -12.84
C GLU A 109 -6.10 3.91 -11.66
N MET A 110 -5.68 5.04 -11.08
CA MET A 110 -6.46 5.71 -10.04
C MET A 110 -7.85 6.13 -10.56
N ASP A 111 -7.92 6.61 -11.81
CA ASP A 111 -9.19 6.96 -12.45
C ASP A 111 -10.05 5.72 -12.73
N VAL A 112 -9.43 4.59 -13.10
CA VAL A 112 -10.11 3.30 -13.26
C VAL A 112 -10.69 2.84 -11.92
N ILE A 113 -9.93 2.95 -10.83
CA ILE A 113 -10.39 2.63 -9.47
C ILE A 113 -11.54 3.55 -9.06
N ALA A 114 -11.44 4.86 -9.33
CA ALA A 114 -12.48 5.82 -9.01
C ALA A 114 -13.79 5.56 -9.78
N LYS A 115 -13.69 5.21 -11.07
CA LYS A 115 -14.83 4.95 -11.96
C LYS A 115 -15.50 3.60 -11.68
N ASN A 116 -14.70 2.54 -11.52
CA ASN A 116 -15.18 1.16 -11.49
C ASN A 116 -15.25 0.57 -10.07
N GLY A 117 -14.61 1.21 -9.10
CA GLY A 117 -14.51 0.77 -7.70
C GLY A 117 -13.34 -0.18 -7.45
N VAL A 118 -12.73 -0.04 -6.27
CA VAL A 118 -11.55 -0.83 -5.86
C VAL A 118 -11.78 -2.33 -5.95
N GLN A 119 -12.98 -2.83 -5.65
CA GLN A 119 -13.26 -4.27 -5.70
C GLN A 119 -13.16 -4.85 -7.12
N LYS A 120 -13.58 -4.09 -8.14
CA LYS A 120 -13.46 -4.53 -9.54
C LYS A 120 -12.00 -4.52 -9.98
N PHE A 121 -11.28 -3.46 -9.63
CA PHE A 121 -9.85 -3.34 -9.93
C PHE A 121 -9.03 -4.47 -9.26
N TRP A 122 -9.28 -4.72 -7.97
CA TRP A 122 -8.60 -5.77 -7.20
C TRP A 122 -8.78 -7.17 -7.77
N LYS A 123 -9.95 -7.45 -8.38
CA LYS A 123 -10.27 -8.75 -9.00
C LYS A 123 -9.94 -8.80 -10.50
N HIS A 124 -9.36 -7.74 -11.05
CA HIS A 124 -9.08 -7.68 -12.47
C HIS A 124 -8.00 -8.71 -12.85
N PRO A 125 -8.15 -9.48 -13.94
CA PRO A 125 -7.24 -10.58 -14.28
C PRO A 125 -5.81 -10.11 -14.58
N ASN A 126 -5.64 -8.86 -15.01
CA ASN A 126 -4.33 -8.25 -15.23
C ASN A 126 -3.77 -7.54 -14.00
N PHE A 127 -4.46 -7.55 -12.85
CA PHE A 127 -3.96 -6.96 -11.61
C PHE A 127 -3.12 -7.99 -10.85
N ASP A 128 -1.90 -8.20 -11.35
CA ASP A 128 -0.87 -8.94 -10.63
C ASP A 128 -0.32 -8.09 -9.48
N LEU A 129 -0.50 -8.56 -8.24
CA LEU A 129 -0.14 -7.82 -7.03
C LEU A 129 1.38 -7.62 -6.87
N TYR A 130 2.18 -8.50 -7.46
CA TYR A 130 3.62 -8.57 -7.21
C TYR A 130 4.44 -8.10 -8.41
N ASN A 131 3.92 -8.28 -9.62
CA ASN A 131 4.64 -7.92 -10.84
C ASN A 131 4.60 -6.41 -11.11
N VAL A 132 5.70 -5.73 -10.80
CA VAL A 132 5.90 -4.29 -11.03
C VAL A 132 6.00 -3.90 -12.51
N ASN A 133 6.04 -4.89 -13.40
CA ASN A 133 6.05 -4.74 -14.86
C ASN A 133 4.79 -5.30 -15.53
N ARG A 134 3.73 -5.59 -14.75
CA ARG A 134 2.45 -6.00 -15.32
C ARG A 134 1.91 -4.95 -16.29
N LYS A 135 1.08 -5.39 -17.23
CA LYS A 135 0.36 -4.48 -18.12
C LYS A 135 -0.55 -3.57 -17.31
N ARG A 136 -0.53 -2.29 -17.68
CA ARG A 136 -1.47 -1.29 -17.19
C ARG A 136 -2.90 -1.71 -17.53
N ILE A 137 -3.80 -1.54 -16.58
CA ILE A 137 -5.24 -1.75 -16.76
C ILE A 137 -5.82 -0.43 -17.28
N THR A 138 -6.44 -0.50 -18.45
CA THR A 138 -7.14 0.62 -19.09
C THR A 138 -8.58 0.19 -19.32
N GLU A 139 -9.54 0.96 -18.80
CA GLU A 139 -11.01 0.83 -18.91
C GLU A 139 -11.61 -0.58 -18.80
#